data_AF-A0AA41XVL5-F1
#
_entry.id   AF-A0AA41XVL5-F1
#
_cell.length_a   1.000
_cell.length_b   1.000
_cell.length_c   1.000
_cell.angle_alpha   90.00
_cell.angle_beta   90.00
_cell.angle_gamma   90.00
#
_symmetry.space_group_name_H-M   'P 1'
#
loop_
_entity.id
_entity.type
_entity.pdbx_description
1 polymer ?
#
loop_
_entity_poly.entity_id
_entity_poly.type
_entity_poly.pdbx_seq_one_letter_code
_entity_poly.pdbx_strand_id
1 'polypeptide(L)'
;MPTDLTITNPWRYTAYDSVDGLNDHPDGVPCSGSSSDSPRLTARDMAPFKQLERQYADLFSSREIQEVDEPPARVMEGKKVKDIDLDECEVINASKDNFDYIGTSGLSKCIGICARGLNSRNETIMGLCHYTGVRMEPADALQLLRSKMDEKGAGNAKMYLVGGSMSADPDLGSLSAERELLSLRQQFNIQGVRLHTSIWEDIYSGEYVNLLMTPDNIYFSTEPLYSDGEDYDSDTGSSSFSDTPDTKRARN
;
A
#
# COMPACT_ATOMS: atom_id res chain seq x y z
N MET A 1 -5.61 30.70 -12.29
CA MET A 1 -5.82 30.87 -10.83
C MET A 1 -5.08 29.74 -10.16
N PRO A 2 -4.21 29.98 -9.17
CA PRO A 2 -3.45 28.91 -8.56
C PRO A 2 -4.36 28.15 -7.58
N THR A 3 -4.55 26.86 -7.83
CA THR A 3 -5.25 25.94 -6.93
C THR A 3 -4.29 25.51 -5.84
N ASP A 4 -4.64 25.83 -4.59
CA ASP A 4 -4.01 25.29 -3.39
C ASP A 4 -4.01 23.76 -3.45
N LEU A 5 -2.82 23.18 -3.46
CA LEU A 5 -2.60 21.78 -3.10
C LEU A 5 -2.38 21.77 -1.60
N THR A 6 -3.40 21.37 -0.84
CA THR A 6 -3.24 21.00 0.56
C THR A 6 -2.38 19.73 0.61
N ILE A 7 -1.06 19.93 0.72
CA ILE A 7 -0.14 18.89 1.17
C ILE A 7 -0.44 18.74 2.66
N THR A 8 -1.26 17.76 3.02
CA THR A 8 -1.31 17.27 4.39
C THR A 8 0.05 16.64 4.65
N ASN A 9 0.89 17.38 5.36
CA ASN A 9 2.04 16.83 6.03
C ASN A 9 1.63 16.72 7.51
N PRO A 10 0.83 15.72 7.91
CA PRO A 10 0.77 15.40 9.32
C PRO A 10 2.08 14.67 9.57
N TRP A 11 3.05 15.43 10.09
CA TRP A 11 4.02 14.88 11.01
C TRP A 11 3.26 13.91 11.92
N ARG A 12 3.36 12.60 11.66
CA ARG A 12 3.01 11.61 12.67
C ARG A 12 3.81 12.05 13.88
N TYR A 13 3.07 12.48 14.89
CA TYR A 13 3.58 12.76 16.22
C TYR A 13 4.52 11.62 16.58
N THR A 14 5.82 11.85 16.45
CA THR A 14 6.78 11.03 17.16
C THR A 14 6.54 11.41 18.61
N ALA A 15 5.84 10.54 19.33
CA ALA A 15 5.79 10.59 20.79
C ALA A 15 7.17 10.23 21.34
N TYR A 16 8.21 10.98 20.97
CA TYR A 16 9.59 10.79 21.40
C TYR A 16 10.30 12.15 21.46
N ASP A 17 9.71 13.06 22.23
CA ASP A 17 10.44 14.16 22.83
C ASP A 17 10.35 14.01 24.34
N SER A 18 11.52 14.12 25.00
CA SER A 18 11.77 14.01 26.44
C SER A 18 12.11 12.60 26.94
N VAL A 19 13.40 12.28 27.02
CA VAL A 19 14.13 12.25 28.31
C VAL A 19 15.63 12.21 28.07
N ASP A 20 16.25 13.39 28.02
CA ASP A 20 17.59 13.54 28.55
C ASP A 20 17.47 13.46 30.08
N GLY A 21 18.10 12.44 30.66
CA GLY A 21 18.12 12.22 32.09
C GLY A 21 19.20 11.22 32.45
N LEU A 22 20.44 11.70 32.60
CA LEU A 22 21.46 11.03 33.38
C LEU A 22 20.87 10.63 34.75
N ASN A 23 21.09 9.38 35.16
CA ASN A 23 21.51 9.07 36.53
C ASN A 23 22.00 7.62 36.66
N ASP A 24 23.23 7.51 37.16
CA ASP A 24 23.88 6.32 37.66
C ASP A 24 23.19 5.80 38.95
N HIS A 25 22.80 4.52 38.99
CA HIS A 25 23.16 3.52 40.03
C HIS A 25 22.28 2.24 39.97
N PRO A 26 22.79 1.08 40.45
CA PRO A 26 22.16 -0.23 40.31
C PRO A 26 21.25 -0.60 41.51
N ASP A 27 20.51 -1.69 41.31
CA ASP A 27 19.72 -2.48 42.28
C ASP A 27 18.23 -2.10 42.44
N GLY A 28 17.38 -3.02 42.00
CA GLY A 28 15.97 -3.06 42.36
C GLY A 28 15.08 -3.73 41.30
N VAL A 29 15.08 -5.06 41.25
CA VAL A 29 14.00 -5.81 40.59
C VAL A 29 12.78 -5.80 41.50
N PRO A 30 11.59 -5.46 40.98
CA PRO A 30 10.42 -6.23 41.34
C PRO A 30 9.71 -6.76 40.09
N CYS A 31 9.55 -8.09 40.07
CA CYS A 31 8.59 -8.78 39.22
C CYS A 31 7.18 -8.29 39.56
N SER A 32 6.46 -7.77 38.58
CA SER A 32 5.01 -7.56 38.64
C SER A 32 4.48 -7.70 37.22
N GLY A 33 4.10 -8.93 36.86
CA GLY A 33 3.50 -9.23 35.56
C GLY A 33 2.16 -8.51 35.41
N SER A 34 2.14 -7.49 34.55
CA SER A 34 0.94 -6.99 33.91
C SER A 34 0.78 -7.77 32.60
N SER A 35 -0.26 -8.59 32.49
CA SER A 35 -0.60 -9.36 31.29
C SER A 35 -1.27 -8.48 30.23
N SER A 36 -0.62 -7.37 29.85
CA SER A 36 -1.06 -6.48 28.77
C SER A 36 0.12 -5.79 28.08
N ASP A 37 1.30 -6.39 28.13
CA ASP A 37 2.47 -5.93 27.39
C ASP A 37 2.54 -6.73 26.07
N SER A 38 1.72 -6.37 25.08
CA SER A 38 2.15 -6.60 23.69
C SER A 38 3.48 -5.84 23.56
N PRO A 39 4.59 -6.49 23.21
CA PRO A 39 5.88 -5.82 23.21
C PRO A 39 5.88 -4.81 22.07
N ARG A 40 5.66 -3.53 22.40
CA ARG A 40 5.88 -2.42 21.49
C ARG A 40 7.26 -2.56 20.87
N LEU A 41 7.36 -2.33 19.56
CA LEU A 41 8.63 -2.45 18.84
C LEU A 41 9.71 -1.60 19.52
N THR A 42 10.81 -2.25 19.89
CA THR A 42 11.93 -1.53 20.52
C THR A 42 12.77 -0.81 19.48
N ALA A 43 13.56 0.17 19.91
CA ALA A 43 14.53 0.82 19.03
C ALA A 43 15.50 -0.17 18.37
N ARG A 44 15.78 -1.31 19.03
CA ARG A 44 16.63 -2.38 18.49
C ARG A 44 15.94 -3.13 17.36
N ASP A 45 14.64 -3.37 17.47
CA ASP A 45 13.85 -4.07 16.45
C ASP A 45 13.67 -3.20 15.20
N MET A 46 13.53 -1.88 15.39
CA MET A 46 13.41 -0.92 14.28
C MET A 46 14.75 -0.60 13.59
N ALA A 47 15.89 -0.83 14.26
CA ALA A 47 17.20 -0.40 13.76
C ALA A 47 17.57 -0.95 12.37
N PRO A 48 17.29 -2.22 12.02
CA PRO A 48 17.57 -2.75 10.69
C PRO A 48 16.77 -2.06 9.57
N PHE A 49 15.52 -1.69 9.82
CA PHE A 49 14.68 -0.99 8.85
C PHE A 49 15.18 0.43 8.62
N LYS A 50 15.48 1.15 9.70
CA LYS A 50 16.11 2.48 9.63
C LYS A 50 17.48 2.45 8.94
N GLN A 51 18.21 1.33 9.05
CA GLN A 51 19.45 1.15 8.31
C GLN A 51 19.21 1.02 6.81
N LEU A 52 18.16 0.29 6.37
CA LEU A 52 17.78 0.22 4.96
C LEU A 52 17.39 1.60 4.43
N GLU A 53 16.58 2.37 5.16
CA GLU A 53 16.24 3.75 4.78
C GLU A 53 17.49 4.60 4.57
N ARG A 54 18.48 4.52 5.47
CA ARG A 54 19.74 5.28 5.34
C ARG A 54 20.59 4.81 4.16
N GLN A 55 20.66 3.50 3.94
CA GLN A 55 21.46 2.92 2.86
C GLN A 55 20.89 3.26 1.47
N TYR A 56 19.56 3.31 1.36
CA TYR A 56 18.83 3.56 0.11
C TYR A 56 18.07 4.90 0.15
N ALA A 57 18.61 5.89 0.86
CA ALA A 57 17.91 7.14 1.18
C ALA A 57 17.40 7.88 -0.06
N ASP A 58 18.11 7.76 -1.18
CA ASP A 58 17.70 8.36 -2.44
C ASP A 58 16.44 7.71 -3.03
N LEU A 59 16.27 6.38 -2.91
CA LEU A 59 15.01 5.71 -3.27
C LEU A 59 13.85 6.13 -2.36
N PHE A 60 14.11 6.21 -1.05
CA PHE A 60 13.11 6.66 -0.08
C PHE A 60 12.75 8.14 -0.26
N SER A 61 13.60 8.95 -0.89
CA SER A 61 13.32 10.36 -1.18
C SER A 61 12.42 10.61 -2.41
N SER A 62 12.01 9.55 -3.12
CA SER A 62 11.20 9.69 -4.34
C SER A 62 9.88 10.43 -4.09
N ARG A 63 9.54 11.36 -4.99
CA ARG A 63 8.28 12.11 -4.98
C ARG A 63 7.16 11.46 -5.81
N GLU A 64 7.51 10.38 -6.52
CA GLU A 64 6.59 9.59 -7.35
C GLU A 64 5.60 8.78 -6.50
N ILE A 65 5.93 8.54 -5.22
CA ILE A 65 5.11 7.77 -4.27
C ILE A 65 4.64 8.72 -3.17
N GLN A 66 3.33 8.79 -2.97
CA GLN A 66 2.67 9.74 -2.08
C GLN A 66 1.70 9.02 -1.15
N GLU A 67 1.86 9.27 0.14
CA GLU A 67 0.85 8.92 1.14
C GLU A 67 -0.28 9.95 1.03
N VAL A 68 -1.52 9.48 0.98
CA VAL A 68 -2.71 10.34 0.91
C VAL A 68 -3.80 9.72 1.77
N ASP A 69 -4.70 10.53 2.30
CA ASP A 69 -5.93 9.99 2.91
C ASP A 69 -6.86 9.48 1.79
N GLU A 70 -7.07 10.32 0.77
CA GLU A 70 -7.81 10.02 -0.45
C GLU A 70 -7.07 10.57 -1.68
N PRO A 71 -7.13 9.91 -2.86
CA PRO A 71 -6.63 10.50 -4.08
C PRO A 71 -7.43 11.78 -4.43
N PRO A 72 -6.81 12.79 -5.06
CA PRO A 72 -7.54 14.00 -5.44
C PRO A 72 -8.74 13.64 -6.33
N ALA A 73 -9.95 14.14 -6.02
CA ALA A 73 -11.18 13.78 -6.74
C ALA A 73 -11.06 13.89 -8.28
N ARG A 74 -10.41 14.95 -8.77
CA ARG A 74 -10.11 15.17 -10.20
C ARG A 74 -9.26 14.06 -10.85
N VAL A 75 -8.47 13.34 -10.06
CA VAL A 75 -7.65 12.22 -10.51
C VAL A 75 -8.53 11.00 -10.69
N MET A 76 -9.60 10.82 -9.92
CA MET A 76 -10.44 9.63 -9.92
C MET A 76 -11.75 9.76 -10.71
N GLU A 77 -12.21 10.98 -10.97
CA GLU A 77 -13.50 11.22 -11.64
C GLU A 77 -13.57 10.55 -13.03
N GLY A 78 -14.51 9.62 -13.17
CA GLY A 78 -14.76 8.87 -14.41
C GLY A 78 -13.68 7.84 -14.76
N LYS A 79 -12.76 7.53 -13.83
CA LYS A 79 -11.64 6.62 -14.06
C LYS A 79 -11.95 5.19 -13.65
N LYS A 80 -11.43 4.25 -14.42
CA LYS A 80 -11.54 2.81 -14.14
C LYS A 80 -10.21 2.29 -13.61
N VAL A 81 -10.27 1.59 -12.48
CA VAL A 81 -9.11 0.96 -11.85
C VAL A 81 -9.17 -0.54 -12.12
N LYS A 82 -8.06 -1.11 -12.58
CA LYS A 82 -7.84 -2.55 -12.57
C LYS A 82 -7.40 -2.94 -11.17
N ASP A 83 -8.29 -3.57 -10.42
CA ASP A 83 -7.91 -4.22 -9.17
C ASP A 83 -7.21 -5.56 -9.45
N ILE A 84 -6.22 -5.87 -8.62
CA ILE A 84 -5.49 -7.13 -8.64
C ILE A 84 -5.42 -7.75 -7.25
N ASP A 85 -5.61 -9.06 -7.25
CA ASP A 85 -5.66 -9.89 -6.05
C ASP A 85 -4.26 -10.28 -5.54
N LEU A 86 -4.24 -10.96 -4.40
CA LEU A 86 -3.05 -11.54 -3.77
C LEU A 86 -2.27 -12.44 -4.73
N ASP A 87 -0.95 -12.24 -4.80
CA ASP A 87 -0.03 -12.94 -5.71
C ASP A 87 -0.32 -12.77 -7.21
N GLU A 88 -1.26 -11.90 -7.59
CA GLU A 88 -1.45 -11.54 -8.98
C GLU A 88 -0.41 -10.52 -9.41
N CYS A 89 -0.12 -10.53 -10.71
CA CYS A 89 0.73 -9.54 -11.32
C CYS A 89 0.21 -9.18 -12.70
N GLU A 90 -0.30 -7.97 -12.89
CA GLU A 90 -0.96 -7.56 -14.13
C GLU A 90 -0.33 -6.33 -14.75
N VAL A 91 -0.52 -6.18 -16.06
CA VAL A 91 -0.04 -5.04 -16.84
C VAL A 91 -1.12 -4.54 -17.77
N ILE A 92 -1.42 -3.25 -17.67
CA ILE A 92 -2.41 -2.55 -18.50
C ILE A 92 -1.73 -1.52 -19.41
N ASN A 93 -2.33 -1.33 -20.58
CA ASN A 93 -2.14 -0.15 -21.41
C ASN A 93 -3.29 0.83 -21.13
N ALA A 94 -2.98 1.96 -20.48
CA ALA A 94 -3.97 2.94 -20.03
C ALA A 94 -4.78 3.56 -21.18
N SER A 95 -4.32 3.43 -22.42
CA SER A 95 -5.00 3.94 -23.62
C SER A 95 -5.87 2.89 -24.33
N LYS A 96 -5.80 1.61 -23.95
CA LYS A 96 -6.41 0.50 -24.72
C LYS A 96 -7.19 -0.51 -23.91
N ASP A 97 -6.75 -0.80 -22.69
CA ASP A 97 -7.26 -1.95 -21.94
C ASP A 97 -8.53 -1.63 -21.14
N ASN A 98 -9.22 -0.52 -21.44
CA ASN A 98 -10.44 -0.03 -20.76
C ASN A 98 -10.26 0.22 -19.24
N PHE A 99 -9.01 0.29 -18.78
CA PHE A 99 -8.62 0.73 -17.45
C PHE A 99 -7.70 1.92 -17.59
N ASP A 100 -7.93 2.94 -16.76
CA ASP A 100 -7.07 4.10 -16.68
C ASP A 100 -5.89 3.82 -15.73
N TYR A 101 -6.16 3.14 -14.60
CA TYR A 101 -5.26 2.91 -13.47
C TYR A 101 -5.20 1.44 -13.05
N ILE A 102 -4.23 1.09 -12.22
CA ILE A 102 -4.09 -0.25 -11.62
C ILE A 102 -3.84 -0.10 -10.12
N GLY A 103 -4.44 -0.95 -9.30
CA GLY A 103 -4.33 -0.87 -7.84
C GLY A 103 -4.43 -2.23 -7.17
N THR A 104 -4.06 -2.28 -5.90
CA THR A 104 -4.31 -3.43 -5.03
C THR A 104 -4.59 -2.95 -3.61
N SER A 105 -5.30 -3.76 -2.84
CA SER A 105 -5.64 -3.46 -1.44
C SER A 105 -4.99 -4.45 -0.48
N GLY A 106 -4.85 -4.08 0.80
CA GLY A 106 -4.42 -5.03 1.83
C GLY A 106 -2.93 -5.38 1.84
N LEU A 107 -2.04 -4.45 1.45
CA LEU A 107 -0.59 -4.61 1.59
C LEU A 107 -0.18 -4.49 3.06
N SER A 108 -0.28 -5.61 3.78
CA SER A 108 0.19 -5.73 5.15
C SER A 108 1.70 -6.02 5.16
N LYS A 109 2.11 -7.28 5.38
CA LYS A 109 3.50 -7.72 5.12
C LYS A 109 3.86 -7.79 3.62
N CYS A 110 2.85 -7.74 2.76
CA CYS A 110 3.01 -7.80 1.31
C CYS A 110 3.61 -6.50 0.76
N ILE A 111 4.20 -6.57 -0.42
CA ILE A 111 4.80 -5.42 -1.12
C ILE A 111 4.16 -5.30 -2.50
N GLY A 112 3.59 -4.14 -2.80
CA GLY A 112 3.19 -3.76 -4.14
C GLY A 112 4.41 -3.42 -4.98
N ILE A 113 4.68 -4.19 -6.02
CA ILE A 113 5.75 -3.94 -6.99
C ILE A 113 5.13 -3.26 -8.20
N CYS A 114 5.33 -1.95 -8.33
CA CYS A 114 4.78 -1.14 -9.41
C CYS A 114 5.81 -0.99 -10.54
N ALA A 115 5.37 -0.93 -11.79
CA ALA A 115 6.20 -0.61 -12.94
C ALA A 115 5.50 0.36 -13.90
N ARG A 116 6.23 1.37 -14.39
CA ARG A 116 5.74 2.34 -15.37
C ARG A 116 6.68 2.50 -16.53
N GLY A 117 6.15 2.47 -17.74
CA GLY A 117 6.92 2.75 -18.95
C GLY A 117 6.04 3.30 -20.07
N LEU A 118 6.69 3.64 -21.17
CA LEU A 118 6.04 4.04 -22.41
C LEU A 118 6.36 3.01 -23.49
N ASN A 119 5.38 2.72 -24.34
CA ASN A 119 5.64 1.95 -25.54
C ASN A 119 6.07 2.83 -26.73
N SER A 120 6.35 2.21 -27.88
CA SER A 120 6.79 2.91 -29.10
C SER A 120 5.77 3.91 -29.67
N ARG A 121 4.51 3.84 -29.24
CA ARG A 121 3.44 4.80 -29.59
C ARG A 121 3.27 5.89 -28.53
N ASN A 122 4.17 5.96 -27.55
CA ASN A 122 4.08 6.90 -26.42
C ASN A 122 2.81 6.68 -25.56
N GLU A 123 2.29 5.45 -25.54
CA GLU A 123 1.18 5.07 -24.66
C GLU A 123 1.74 4.60 -23.31
N THR A 124 1.09 5.01 -22.23
CA THR A 124 1.47 4.61 -20.87
C THR A 124 1.12 3.16 -20.60
N ILE A 125 2.14 2.39 -20.23
CA ILE A 125 2.02 1.02 -19.75
C ILE A 125 2.29 1.04 -18.26
N MET A 126 1.39 0.45 -17.49
CA MET A 126 1.50 0.33 -16.04
C MET A 126 1.33 -1.12 -15.64
N GLY A 127 2.14 -1.56 -14.70
CA GLY A 127 2.07 -2.90 -14.16
C GLY A 127 2.19 -2.89 -12.65
N LEU A 128 1.59 -3.88 -12.02
CA LEU A 128 1.60 -4.02 -10.58
C LEU A 128 1.56 -5.51 -10.23
N CYS A 129 2.44 -5.94 -9.33
CA CYS A 129 2.32 -7.23 -8.65
C CYS A 129 2.00 -7.03 -7.17
N HIS A 130 1.07 -7.82 -6.63
CA HIS A 130 0.88 -7.97 -5.20
C HIS A 130 1.80 -9.07 -4.67
N TYR A 131 3.00 -8.70 -4.23
CA TYR A 131 4.02 -9.67 -3.81
C TYR A 131 3.86 -10.07 -2.34
N THR A 132 3.54 -11.34 -2.06
CA THR A 132 3.38 -11.87 -0.70
C THR A 132 4.66 -12.45 -0.11
N GLY A 133 5.64 -12.77 -0.95
CA GLY A 133 6.85 -13.52 -0.58
C GLY A 133 6.64 -15.01 -0.31
N VAL A 134 5.44 -15.55 -0.52
CA VAL A 134 5.15 -16.98 -0.29
C VAL A 134 5.38 -17.83 -1.56
N ARG A 135 4.95 -17.31 -2.71
CA ARG A 135 4.92 -18.08 -3.97
C ARG A 135 6.16 -17.96 -4.84
N MET A 136 6.92 -16.89 -4.68
CA MET A 136 8.06 -16.59 -5.53
C MET A 136 9.11 -15.76 -4.80
N GLU A 137 10.36 -15.89 -5.24
CA GLU A 137 11.47 -15.09 -4.75
C GLU A 137 11.38 -13.65 -5.28
N PRO A 138 11.98 -12.66 -4.59
CA PRO A 138 11.97 -11.25 -5.01
C PRO A 138 12.41 -11.00 -6.47
N ALA A 139 13.47 -11.67 -6.91
CA ALA A 139 13.99 -11.53 -8.27
C ALA A 139 13.01 -12.06 -9.32
N ASP A 140 12.32 -13.17 -9.02
CA ASP A 140 11.34 -13.77 -9.92
C ASP A 140 10.11 -12.90 -10.07
N ALA A 141 9.65 -12.26 -8.99
CA ALA A 141 8.54 -11.31 -9.03
C ALA A 141 8.86 -10.08 -9.91
N LEU A 142 10.04 -9.50 -9.72
CA LEU A 142 10.51 -8.37 -10.53
C LEU A 142 10.69 -8.76 -12.00
N GLN A 143 11.22 -9.96 -12.26
CA GLN A 143 11.40 -10.47 -13.62
C GLN A 143 10.07 -10.78 -14.30
N LEU A 144 9.11 -11.35 -13.58
CA LEU A 144 7.75 -11.59 -14.08
C LEU A 144 7.10 -10.28 -14.52
N LEU A 145 7.13 -9.26 -13.66
CA LEU A 145 6.61 -7.94 -13.99
C LEU A 145 7.33 -7.34 -15.19
N ARG A 146 8.67 -7.40 -15.21
CA ARG A 146 9.48 -6.90 -16.33
C ARG A 146 9.06 -7.55 -17.65
N SER A 147 8.96 -8.87 -17.68
CA SER A 147 8.56 -9.62 -18.87
C SER A 147 7.18 -9.20 -19.35
N LYS A 148 6.18 -9.09 -18.45
CA LYS A 148 4.83 -8.63 -18.83
C LYS A 148 4.83 -7.18 -19.34
N MET A 149 5.64 -6.31 -18.76
CA MET A 149 5.81 -4.92 -19.24
C MET A 149 6.42 -4.89 -20.65
N ASP A 150 7.45 -5.70 -20.89
CA ASP A 150 8.12 -5.82 -22.19
C ASP A 150 7.19 -6.41 -23.27
N GLU A 151 6.37 -7.40 -22.92
CA GLU A 151 5.33 -7.99 -23.79
C GLU A 151 4.29 -6.94 -24.21
N LYS A 152 3.95 -6.00 -23.32
CA LYS A 152 3.08 -4.84 -23.61
C LYS A 152 3.83 -3.69 -24.31
N GLY A 153 5.13 -3.89 -24.58
CA GLY A 153 5.98 -2.99 -25.34
C GLY A 153 6.60 -1.86 -24.54
N ALA A 154 6.60 -1.91 -23.21
CA ALA A 154 7.13 -0.85 -22.36
C ALA A 154 8.66 -0.83 -22.37
N GLY A 155 9.26 0.19 -22.99
CA GLY A 155 10.71 0.35 -22.99
C GLY A 155 11.23 0.88 -21.65
N ASN A 156 12.25 0.22 -21.08
CA ASN A 156 12.98 0.67 -19.89
C ASN A 156 12.07 1.10 -18.72
N ALA A 157 11.03 0.31 -18.42
CA ALA A 157 10.07 0.66 -17.37
C ALA A 157 10.79 0.89 -16.02
N LYS A 158 10.41 1.96 -15.33
CA LYS A 158 10.84 2.28 -13.97
C LYS A 158 10.03 1.46 -12.99
N MET A 159 10.66 0.99 -11.91
CA MET A 159 9.97 0.21 -10.87
C MET A 159 9.93 0.95 -9.54
N TYR A 160 8.89 0.67 -8.76
CA TYR A 160 8.66 1.27 -7.46
C TYR A 160 8.11 0.23 -6.49
N LEU A 161 8.44 0.35 -5.21
CA LEU A 161 8.04 -0.61 -4.18
C LEU A 161 7.27 0.11 -3.08
N VAL A 162 6.13 -0.44 -2.68
CA VAL A 162 5.29 0.13 -1.62
C VAL A 162 4.74 -0.99 -0.73
N GLY A 163 4.68 -0.81 0.58
CA GLY A 163 4.09 -1.79 1.50
C GLY A 163 5.10 -2.28 2.52
N GLY A 164 5.02 -3.56 2.88
CA GLY A 164 5.88 -4.19 3.88
C GLY A 164 5.53 -3.80 5.31
N SER A 165 5.97 -4.65 6.24
CA SER A 165 5.73 -4.56 7.66
C SER A 165 7.02 -4.54 8.49
N MET A 166 7.01 -3.70 9.51
CA MET A 166 7.97 -3.73 10.60
C MET A 166 7.44 -4.62 11.72
N SER A 167 8.24 -5.61 12.14
CA SER A 167 7.89 -6.53 13.23
C SER A 167 9.16 -7.02 13.93
N ALA A 168 9.05 -7.31 15.22
CA ALA A 168 10.07 -8.05 15.97
C ALA A 168 10.03 -9.55 15.64
N ASP A 169 8.86 -10.06 15.25
CA ASP A 169 8.68 -11.41 14.74
C ASP A 169 9.05 -11.45 13.24
N PRO A 170 10.09 -12.22 12.85
CA PRO A 170 10.50 -12.33 11.46
C PRO A 170 9.45 -12.94 10.54
N ASP A 171 8.48 -13.71 11.06
CA ASP A 171 7.41 -14.32 10.26
C ASP A 171 6.29 -13.30 9.93
N LEU A 172 6.21 -12.22 10.71
CA LEU A 172 5.26 -11.12 10.53
C LEU A 172 5.88 -9.89 9.85
N GLY A 173 7.21 -9.79 9.83
CA GLY A 173 7.98 -8.71 9.20
C GLY A 173 8.39 -9.01 7.76
N SER A 174 8.68 -7.97 6.98
CA SER A 174 9.16 -8.11 5.59
C SER A 174 10.63 -7.76 5.38
N LEU A 175 11.41 -7.61 6.44
CA LEU A 175 12.81 -7.11 6.37
C LEU A 175 13.70 -7.85 5.37
N SER A 176 13.59 -9.18 5.31
CA SER A 176 14.41 -10.00 4.40
C SER A 176 14.05 -9.73 2.94
N ALA A 177 12.75 -9.74 2.62
CA ALA A 177 12.25 -9.46 1.28
C ALA A 177 12.56 -8.02 0.84
N GLU A 178 12.36 -7.04 1.73
CA GLU A 178 12.71 -5.64 1.47
C GLU A 178 14.19 -5.47 1.13
N ARG A 179 15.08 -6.08 1.91
CA ARG A 179 16.52 -6.01 1.68
C ARG A 179 16.89 -6.60 0.33
N GLU A 180 16.32 -7.74 -0.02
CA GLU A 180 16.59 -8.41 -1.29
C GLU A 180 16.08 -7.58 -2.47
N LEU A 181 14.82 -7.13 -2.44
CA LEU A 181 14.25 -6.24 -3.45
C LEU A 181 15.10 -4.98 -3.66
N LEU A 182 15.56 -4.34 -2.58
CA LEU A 182 16.41 -3.15 -2.65
C LEU A 182 17.78 -3.44 -3.27
N SER A 183 18.35 -4.63 -3.02
CA SER A 183 19.63 -5.04 -3.62
C SER A 183 19.55 -5.17 -5.15
N LEU A 184 18.35 -5.42 -5.67
CA LEU A 184 18.06 -5.61 -7.09
C LEU A 184 17.81 -4.29 -7.84
N ARG A 185 17.94 -3.14 -7.16
CA ARG A 185 17.67 -1.80 -7.69
C ARG A 185 18.22 -1.55 -9.09
N GLN A 186 19.51 -1.82 -9.30
CA GLN A 186 20.18 -1.50 -10.57
C GLN A 186 19.71 -2.40 -11.70
N GLN A 187 19.50 -3.69 -11.40
CA GLN A 187 19.06 -4.68 -12.38
C GLN A 187 17.65 -4.38 -12.90
N PHE A 188 16.77 -3.90 -12.02
CA PHE A 188 15.36 -3.71 -12.35
C PHE A 188 14.93 -2.25 -12.44
N ASN A 189 15.86 -1.30 -12.46
CA ASN A 189 15.57 0.12 -12.57
C ASN A 189 14.57 0.59 -11.49
N ILE A 190 14.81 0.24 -10.24
CA ILE A 190 13.99 0.68 -9.10
C ILE A 190 14.33 2.14 -8.81
N GLN A 191 13.31 3.00 -8.84
CA GLN A 191 13.46 4.46 -8.80
C GLN A 191 12.90 5.10 -7.54
N GLY A 192 12.04 4.40 -6.80
CA GLY A 192 11.51 4.91 -5.54
C GLY A 192 10.88 3.82 -4.70
N VAL A 193 10.88 4.02 -3.38
CA VAL A 193 10.30 3.07 -2.44
C VAL A 193 9.57 3.76 -1.27
N ARG A 194 8.56 3.09 -0.73
CA ARG A 194 7.91 3.33 0.57
C ARG A 194 7.68 1.98 1.22
N LEU A 195 8.69 1.48 1.92
CA LEU A 195 8.65 0.15 2.55
C LEU A 195 8.34 0.26 4.05
N HIS A 196 8.17 -0.90 4.72
CA HIS A 196 7.82 -1.00 6.14
C HIS A 196 6.72 -0.01 6.57
N THR A 197 5.70 0.12 5.73
CA THR A 197 4.58 1.06 5.91
C THR A 197 3.60 0.64 7.02
N SER A 198 3.56 -0.66 7.33
CA SER A 198 2.71 -1.22 8.40
C SER A 198 3.54 -1.64 9.60
N ILE A 199 2.98 -1.57 10.81
CA ILE A 199 3.61 -2.01 12.05
C ILE A 199 2.84 -3.22 12.61
N TRP A 200 3.56 -4.30 12.89
CA TRP A 200 3.03 -5.50 13.54
C TRP A 200 3.68 -5.67 14.91
N GLU A 201 2.96 -5.26 15.95
CA GLU A 201 3.32 -5.52 17.35
C GLU A 201 2.86 -6.92 17.80
N ASP A 202 1.75 -7.42 17.23
CA ASP A 202 1.25 -8.78 17.41
C ASP A 202 0.44 -9.25 16.18
N ILE A 203 0.00 -10.52 16.19
CA ILE A 203 -0.69 -11.15 15.06
C ILE A 203 -2.07 -10.56 14.72
N TYR A 204 -2.58 -9.63 15.54
CA TYR A 204 -3.91 -9.03 15.37
C TYR A 204 -3.85 -7.57 14.94
N SER A 205 -2.66 -6.98 14.74
CA SER A 205 -2.52 -5.55 14.48
C SER A 205 -3.28 -5.09 13.22
N GLY A 206 -3.54 -5.99 12.27
CA GLY A 206 -4.46 -5.76 11.15
C GLY A 206 -4.06 -4.59 10.25
N GLU A 207 -2.85 -4.04 10.42
CA GLU A 207 -2.39 -2.89 9.67
C GLU A 207 -2.04 -3.29 8.24
N TYR A 208 -2.54 -2.53 7.29
CA TYR A 208 -2.24 -2.65 5.87
C TYR A 208 -2.35 -1.29 5.20
N VAL A 209 -1.79 -1.19 4.01
CA VAL A 209 -2.02 -0.07 3.10
C VAL A 209 -2.61 -0.56 1.79
N ASN A 210 -3.40 0.28 1.16
CA ASN A 210 -3.89 0.12 -0.20
C ASN A 210 -3.01 0.93 -1.14
N LEU A 211 -2.98 0.55 -2.41
CA LEU A 211 -2.11 1.12 -3.41
C LEU A 211 -2.87 1.40 -4.69
N LEU A 212 -2.66 2.60 -5.24
CA LEU A 212 -3.16 2.99 -6.55
C LEU A 212 -2.04 3.57 -7.40
N MET A 213 -1.81 2.98 -8.56
CA MET A 213 -0.87 3.47 -9.56
C MET A 213 -1.59 4.18 -10.71
N THR A 214 -1.22 5.44 -10.90
CA THR A 214 -1.65 6.29 -12.01
C THR A 214 -0.48 6.54 -12.98
N PRO A 215 -0.74 7.10 -14.18
CA PRO A 215 0.31 7.48 -15.13
C PRO A 215 1.38 8.40 -14.55
N ASP A 216 1.02 9.21 -13.56
CA ASP A 216 1.90 10.25 -13.02
C ASP A 216 2.43 9.91 -11.62
N ASN A 217 1.60 9.31 -10.77
CA ASN A 217 1.94 9.06 -9.35
C ASN A 217 1.49 7.68 -8.87
N ILE A 218 2.10 7.24 -7.78
CA ILE A 218 1.67 6.09 -6.97
C ILE A 218 1.16 6.64 -5.64
N TYR A 219 -0.09 6.34 -5.32
CA TYR A 219 -0.72 6.71 -4.07
C TYR A 219 -0.80 5.49 -3.17
N PHE A 220 -0.62 5.68 -1.87
CA PHE A 220 -0.91 4.67 -0.87
C PHE A 220 -1.62 5.29 0.34
N SER A 221 -2.46 4.51 1.00
CA SER A 221 -3.26 4.94 2.15
C SER A 221 -3.66 3.74 3.00
N THR A 222 -3.95 3.97 4.28
CA THR A 222 -4.67 2.97 5.10
C THR A 222 -6.16 2.92 4.75
N GLU A 223 -6.70 3.98 4.13
CA GLU A 223 -8.07 4.07 3.66
C GLU A 223 -8.23 3.50 2.23
N PRO A 224 -9.43 3.08 1.82
CA PRO A 224 -9.70 2.68 0.45
C PRO A 224 -9.41 3.80 -0.55
N LEU A 225 -8.67 3.49 -1.63
CA LEU A 225 -8.28 4.48 -2.65
C LEU A 225 -9.19 4.49 -3.88
N TYR A 226 -10.01 3.46 -4.05
CA TYR A 226 -10.95 3.29 -5.14
C TYR A 226 -12.01 2.26 -4.73
N SER A 227 -13.18 2.29 -5.36
CA SER A 227 -14.16 1.22 -5.25
C SER A 227 -13.68 0.04 -6.10
N ASP A 228 -13.59 -1.14 -5.51
CA ASP A 228 -13.37 -2.43 -6.18
C ASP A 228 -14.53 -2.84 -7.10
N GLY A 229 -15.64 -2.08 -7.09
CA GLY A 229 -16.82 -2.38 -7.88
C GLY A 229 -17.69 -3.47 -7.25
N GLU A 230 -17.36 -3.91 -6.04
CA GLU A 230 -18.28 -4.65 -5.19
C GLU A 230 -19.16 -3.64 -4.47
N ASP A 231 -20.17 -3.13 -5.18
CA ASP A 231 -21.35 -2.56 -4.54
C ASP A 231 -21.94 -3.67 -3.66
N TYR A 232 -21.57 -3.68 -2.38
CA TYR A 232 -22.39 -4.31 -1.36
C TYR A 232 -23.70 -3.54 -1.37
N ASP A 233 -24.67 -4.08 -2.11
CA ASP A 233 -26.09 -3.76 -2.00
C ASP A 233 -26.48 -3.98 -0.54
N SER A 234 -26.29 -2.95 0.29
CA SER A 234 -26.91 -2.87 1.60
C SER A 234 -28.38 -2.53 1.38
N ASP A 235 -29.09 -3.47 0.77
CA ASP A 235 -30.52 -3.49 0.64
C ASP A 235 -31.09 -3.90 2.01
N THR A 236 -30.85 -3.06 3.04
CA THR A 236 -31.65 -3.09 4.25
C THR A 236 -33.00 -2.52 3.87
N GLY A 237 -33.84 -3.39 3.32
CA GLY A 237 -35.24 -3.14 3.02
C GLY A 237 -35.93 -2.54 4.24
N SER A 238 -36.13 -1.22 4.17
CA SER A 238 -37.07 -0.52 5.04
C SER A 238 -38.47 -1.00 4.68
N SER A 239 -38.99 -1.94 5.44
CA SER A 239 -40.39 -2.35 5.37
C SER A 239 -41.29 -1.26 5.99
N SER A 240 -41.46 -0.16 5.26
CA SER A 240 -42.54 0.79 5.50
C SER A 240 -43.82 0.25 4.85
N PHE A 241 -44.59 -0.56 5.57
CA PHE A 241 -45.99 -0.80 5.24
C PHE A 241 -46.87 0.04 6.16
N SER A 242 -47.30 1.20 5.66
CA SER A 242 -48.37 2.00 6.22
C SER A 242 -49.67 1.76 5.44
N ASP A 243 -50.69 1.34 6.19
CA ASP A 243 -52.12 1.61 6.07
C ASP A 243 -52.88 1.43 4.74
N THR A 244 -53.88 0.54 4.85
CA THR A 244 -55.20 0.43 4.18
C THR A 244 -55.62 1.49 3.15
N PRO A 245 -56.47 1.05 2.19
CA PRO A 245 -57.83 1.57 2.24
C PRO A 245 -58.95 0.53 2.05
N ASP A 246 -60.09 0.95 2.58
CA ASP A 246 -61.36 0.27 2.73
C ASP A 246 -62.27 0.41 1.48
N THR A 247 -63.21 -0.53 1.37
CA THR A 247 -64.50 -0.50 0.64
C THR A 247 -64.60 -0.59 -0.90
N LYS A 248 -65.35 -1.62 -1.35
CA LYS A 248 -66.65 -1.59 -2.11
C LYS A 248 -66.73 -2.54 -3.32
N ARG A 249 -67.47 -3.65 -3.11
CA ARG A 249 -68.74 -4.00 -3.77
C ARG A 249 -68.90 -3.66 -5.27
N ALA A 250 -68.87 -4.68 -6.16
CA ALA A 250 -69.85 -4.85 -7.24
C ALA A 250 -69.76 -6.22 -7.94
N ARG A 251 -70.95 -6.76 -8.20
CA ARG A 251 -71.39 -7.94 -8.97
C ARG A 251 -70.61 -8.29 -10.24
N ASN A 252 -70.42 -9.59 -10.50
CA ASN A 252 -71.25 -10.37 -11.43
C ASN A 252 -71.29 -11.84 -11.00
#